data_AF-X1IRJ0-F1
#
_entry.id   AF-X1IRJ0-F1
#
_cell.length_a   1.000
_cell.length_b   1.000
_cell.length_c   1.000
_cell.angle_alpha   90.00
_cell.angle_beta   90.00
_cell.angle_gamma   90.00
#
_symmetry.space_group_name_H-M   'P 1'
#
loop_
_entity.id
_entity.type
_entity.pdbx_description
1 polymer ?
#
loop_
_entity_poly.entity_id
_entity_poly.type
_entity_poly.pdbx_seq_one_letter_code
_entity_poly.pdbx_strand_id
1 'polypeptide(L)'
;MNKYIIIFIINISFIPFSFAQDPQFSQFYANPLYLAPSFAGATEENRIALSYRNLWPALPGVFLTYSFSFDKFFESFNSGLGILVTHDRAGSGRLS
;
A
#
# COMPACT_ATOMS: atom_id res chain seq x y z
N MET A 1 19.38 34.80 -1.00
CA MET A 1 18.80 33.45 -1.00
C MET A 1 19.56 32.61 0.02
N ASN A 2 18.87 32.09 1.04
CA ASN A 2 19.51 31.56 2.25
C ASN A 2 20.25 30.24 1.92
N LYS A 3 21.54 30.12 2.26
CA LYS A 3 22.40 28.95 1.92
C LYS A 3 21.78 27.60 2.31
N TYR A 4 20.96 27.60 3.37
CA TYR A 4 20.21 26.44 3.84
C TYR A 4 19.15 25.93 2.84
N ILE A 5 18.52 26.83 2.08
CA ILE A 5 17.53 26.47 1.05
C ILE A 5 18.21 25.74 -0.10
N ILE A 6 19.40 26.20 -0.51
CA ILE A 6 20.18 25.57 -1.59
C ILE A 6 20.64 24.17 -1.16
N ILE A 7 21.15 24.03 0.07
CA ILE A 7 21.54 22.73 0.63
C ILE A 7 20.35 21.78 0.70
N PHE A 8 19.17 22.27 1.12
CA PHE A 8 17.95 21.46 1.19
C PHE A 8 17.50 20.95 -0.20
N ILE A 9 17.52 21.82 -1.21
CA ILE A 9 17.17 21.46 -2.60
C ILE A 9 18.17 20.43 -3.16
N ILE A 10 19.47 20.61 -2.91
CA ILE A 10 20.51 19.67 -3.36
C ILE A 10 20.30 18.29 -2.73
N ASN A 11 19.94 18.21 -1.45
CA ASN A 11 19.69 16.92 -0.79
C ASN A 11 18.46 16.19 -1.38
N ILE A 12 17.40 16.92 -1.77
CA ILE A 12 16.23 16.33 -2.44
C ILE A 12 16.58 15.81 -3.84
N SER A 13 17.55 16.43 -4.52
CA SER A 13 17.92 16.04 -5.89
C SER A 13 18.65 14.69 -6.00
N PHE A 14 19.09 14.10 -4.88
CA PHE A 14 19.82 12.81 -4.86
C PHE A 14 18.96 11.62 -4.43
N ILE A 15 17.63 11.69 -4.51
CA ILE A 15 16.76 10.55 -4.19
C ILE A 15 16.92 9.48 -5.29
N PRO A 16 17.49 8.29 -4.98
CA PRO A 16 17.60 7.22 -5.97
C PRO A 16 16.21 6.66 -6.31
N PHE A 17 15.95 6.47 -7.61
CA PHE A 17 14.77 5.72 -8.05
C PHE A 17 15.01 4.22 -7.84
N SER A 18 14.16 3.59 -7.04
CA SER A 18 14.15 2.12 -6.87
C SER A 18 13.07 1.51 -7.75
N PHE A 19 13.38 0.39 -8.40
CA PHE A 19 12.41 -0.43 -9.11
C PHE A 19 12.02 -1.62 -8.22
N ALA A 20 10.87 -1.53 -7.58
CA ALA A 20 10.27 -2.63 -6.83
C ALA A 20 8.96 -3.05 -7.50
N GLN A 21 8.52 -4.29 -7.24
CA GLN A 21 7.23 -4.79 -7.69
C GLN A 21 6.28 -4.84 -6.50
N ASP A 22 5.10 -4.25 -6.66
CA ASP A 22 4.05 -4.36 -5.66
C ASP A 22 3.40 -5.75 -5.69
N PRO A 23 2.96 -6.29 -4.54
CA PRO A 23 2.20 -7.52 -4.50
C PRO A 23 0.95 -7.50 -5.38
N GLN A 24 0.74 -8.52 -6.22
CA GLN A 24 -0.50 -8.68 -7.00
C GLN A 24 -1.39 -9.77 -6.42
N PHE A 25 -2.59 -9.41 -6.00
CA PHE A 25 -3.61 -10.33 -5.51
C PHE A 25 -4.48 -10.87 -6.67
N SER A 26 -4.85 -12.15 -6.63
CA SER A 26 -5.75 -12.73 -7.64
C SER A 26 -7.16 -12.11 -7.60
N GLN A 27 -7.61 -11.69 -6.42
CA GLN A 27 -8.90 -11.01 -6.21
C GLN A 27 -8.69 -9.51 -5.98
N PHE A 28 -8.08 -8.82 -6.94
CA PHE A 28 -7.72 -7.41 -6.80
C PHE A 28 -8.93 -6.48 -6.59
N TYR A 29 -10.08 -6.77 -7.19
CA TYR A 29 -11.33 -6.01 -6.94
C TYR A 29 -11.90 -6.20 -5.53
N ALA A 30 -11.50 -7.26 -4.82
CA ALA A 30 -11.89 -7.48 -3.44
C ALA A 30 -10.98 -6.72 -2.44
N ASN A 31 -9.99 -5.96 -2.93
CA ASN A 31 -9.13 -5.10 -2.10
C ASN A 31 -9.07 -3.66 -2.65
N PRO A 32 -10.17 -2.89 -2.52
CA PRO A 32 -10.30 -1.59 -3.20
C PRO A 32 -9.30 -0.54 -2.73
N LEU A 33 -9.02 -0.46 -1.42
CA LEU A 33 -8.02 0.47 -0.88
C LEU A 33 -6.60 0.15 -1.35
N TYR A 34 -6.28 -1.13 -1.56
CA TYR A 34 -5.00 -1.53 -2.15
C TYR A 34 -4.93 -1.19 -3.64
N LEU A 35 -6.06 -1.29 -4.36
CA LEU A 35 -6.14 -0.94 -5.78
C LEU A 35 -5.95 0.57 -6.00
N ALA A 36 -6.63 1.40 -5.22
CA ALA A 36 -6.40 2.84 -5.20
C ALA A 36 -6.90 3.47 -3.90
N PRO A 37 -6.14 4.41 -3.29
CA PRO A 37 -6.62 5.16 -2.12
C PRO A 37 -7.90 5.97 -2.38
N SER A 38 -8.19 6.34 -3.63
CA SER A 38 -9.42 7.04 -4.01
C SER A 38 -10.69 6.21 -3.81
N PHE A 39 -10.58 4.90 -3.57
CA PHE A 39 -11.72 4.05 -3.22
C PHE A 39 -12.14 4.12 -1.74
N ALA A 40 -11.43 4.90 -0.91
CA ALA A 40 -11.83 5.14 0.47
C ALA A 40 -13.23 5.77 0.53
N GLY A 41 -14.18 5.11 1.21
CA GLY A 41 -15.57 5.57 1.29
C GLY A 41 -16.28 5.59 -0.07
N ALA A 42 -15.86 4.75 -1.03
CA ALA A 42 -16.56 4.61 -2.31
C ALA A 42 -17.95 3.97 -2.17
N THR A 43 -18.22 3.36 -1.02
CA THR A 43 -19.54 2.87 -0.60
C THR A 43 -19.98 3.63 0.65
N GLU A 44 -21.29 3.82 0.82
CA GLU A 44 -21.86 4.45 2.01
C GLU A 44 -21.67 3.59 3.29
N GLU A 45 -21.46 2.29 3.10
CA GLU A 45 -21.22 1.32 4.16
C GLU A 45 -19.78 1.35 4.67
N ASN A 46 -19.59 0.94 5.93
CA ASN A 46 -18.27 0.65 6.47
C ASN A 46 -17.76 -0.66 5.85
N ARG A 47 -16.57 -0.63 5.25
CA ARG A 47 -15.99 -1.79 4.58
C ARG A 47 -14.75 -2.27 5.30
N ILE A 48 -14.66 -3.58 5.52
CA ILE A 48 -13.44 -4.28 5.96
C ILE A 48 -13.03 -5.24 4.85
N ALA A 49 -11.75 -5.26 4.48
CA ALA A 49 -11.20 -6.25 3.57
C ALA A 49 -9.95 -6.92 4.16
N LEU A 50 -9.86 -8.23 3.99
CA LEU A 50 -8.74 -9.05 4.38
C LEU A 50 -8.27 -9.84 3.15
N SER A 51 -6.98 -9.80 2.85
CA SER A 51 -6.41 -10.54 1.73
C SER A 51 -5.13 -11.22 2.15
N TYR A 52 -4.98 -12.47 1.72
CA TYR A 52 -3.79 -13.27 1.88
C TYR A 52 -3.29 -13.72 0.50
N ARG A 53 -1.99 -13.60 0.30
CA ARG A 53 -1.31 -14.05 -0.90
C ARG A 53 -0.13 -14.94 -0.53
N ASN A 54 -0.08 -16.11 -1.16
CA ASN A 54 1.08 -17.00 -1.14
C ASN A 54 1.50 -17.31 -2.58
N LEU A 55 2.65 -16.80 -2.99
CA LEU A 55 3.16 -16.99 -4.35
C LEU A 55 4.29 -18.03 -4.35
N TRP A 56 4.27 -18.91 -5.36
CA TRP A 56 5.23 -20.00 -5.54
C TRP A 56 5.39 -20.92 -4.32
N PRO A 57 4.29 -21.45 -3.74
CA PRO A 57 4.33 -22.19 -2.46
C PRO A 57 5.25 -23.42 -2.46
N ALA A 58 5.63 -23.95 -3.63
CA ALA A 58 6.55 -25.07 -3.77
C ALA A 58 8.02 -24.70 -3.48
N LEU A 59 8.37 -23.41 -3.48
CA LEU A 59 9.72 -22.95 -3.11
C LEU A 59 9.74 -22.65 -1.60
N PRO A 60 10.84 -22.94 -0.87
CA PRO A 60 10.97 -22.56 0.53
C PRO A 60 11.29 -21.06 0.67
N GLY A 61 10.56 -20.36 1.56
CA GLY A 61 10.88 -18.97 1.95
C GLY A 61 10.44 -17.89 0.95
N VAL A 62 9.26 -18.02 0.35
CA VAL A 62 8.79 -17.16 -0.74
C VAL A 62 7.62 -16.26 -0.37
N PHE A 63 7.45 -15.25 -1.22
CA PHE A 63 6.51 -14.13 -1.24
C PHE A 63 5.16 -14.40 -0.56
N LEU A 64 5.08 -13.95 0.69
CA LEU A 64 3.87 -13.99 1.50
C LEU A 64 3.40 -12.56 1.74
N THR A 65 2.17 -12.25 1.33
CA THR A 65 1.60 -10.91 1.51
C THR A 65 0.29 -11.00 2.28
N TYR A 66 0.17 -10.19 3.33
CA TYR A 66 -1.08 -9.92 4.03
C TYR A 66 -1.49 -8.48 3.78
N SER A 67 -2.78 -8.26 3.57
CA SER A 67 -3.37 -6.93 3.48
C SER A 67 -4.64 -6.89 4.30
N PHE A 68 -4.74 -5.87 5.14
CA PHE A 68 -5.93 -5.50 5.88
C PHE A 68 -6.30 -4.07 5.50
N SER A 69 -7.58 -3.84 5.26
CA SER A 69 -8.07 -2.49 5.05
C SER A 69 -9.43 -2.26 5.68
N PHE A 70 -9.64 -1.02 6.10
CA PHE A 70 -10.91 -0.51 6.59
C PHE A 70 -11.17 0.85 5.96
N ASP A 71 -12.38 1.08 5.45
CA ASP A 71 -12.80 2.40 4.99
C ASP A 71 -14.25 2.72 5.32
N LYS A 72 -14.51 4.03 5.39
CA LYS A 72 -15.81 4.60 5.71
C LYS A 72 -16.02 5.91 4.95
N PHE A 73 -17.24 6.10 4.45
CA PHE A 73 -17.71 7.38 3.95
C PHE A 73 -18.22 8.29 5.08
N PHE A 74 -17.91 9.59 4.98
CA PHE A 74 -18.34 10.62 5.92
C PHE A 74 -19.16 11.68 5.17
N GLU A 75 -20.47 11.66 5.41
CA GLU A 75 -21.42 12.63 4.82
C GLU A 75 -21.07 14.09 5.18
N SER A 76 -20.56 14.34 6.38
CA SER A 76 -20.30 15.69 6.89
C SER A 76 -19.31 16.50 6.05
N PHE A 77 -18.42 15.84 5.31
CA PHE A 77 -17.48 16.48 4.39
C PHE A 77 -17.47 15.83 2.99
N ASN A 78 -18.49 15.03 2.67
CA ASN A 78 -18.69 14.36 1.38
C ASN A 78 -17.42 13.64 0.86
N SER A 79 -16.75 12.88 1.74
CA SER A 79 -15.53 12.17 1.39
C SER A 79 -15.32 10.95 2.28
N GLY A 80 -14.39 10.08 1.90
CA GLY A 80 -14.07 8.87 2.63
C GLY A 80 -12.71 8.91 3.30
N LEU A 81 -12.59 8.15 4.38
CA LEU A 81 -11.31 7.90 5.04
C LEU A 81 -11.09 6.39 5.13
N GLY A 82 -9.85 5.98 4.86
CA GLY A 82 -9.45 4.59 4.84
C GLY A 82 -8.10 4.38 5.49
N ILE A 83 -7.91 3.20 6.05
CA ILE A 83 -6.64 2.70 6.56
C ILE A 83 -6.32 1.43 5.79
N LEU A 84 -5.10 1.37 5.25
CA LEU A 84 -4.56 0.21 4.57
C LEU A 84 -3.27 -0.19 5.31
N VAL A 85 -3.21 -1.45 5.74
CA VAL A 85 -2.02 -2.05 6.33
C VAL A 85 -1.64 -3.25 5.50
N THR A 86 -0.42 -3.23 4.97
CA THR A 86 0.15 -4.34 4.22
C THR A 86 1.40 -4.85 4.94
N HIS A 87 1.54 -6.17 4.97
CA HIS A 87 2.77 -6.82 5.39
C HIS A 87 3.18 -7.77 4.27
N ASP A 88 4.24 -7.42 3.56
CA ASP A 88 4.82 -8.26 2.51
C ASP A 88 6.11 -8.90 3.01
N ARG A 89 6.36 -10.15 2.62
CA ARG A 89 7.64 -10.83 2.85
C ARG A 89 8.21 -11.24 1.50
N ALA A 90 9.10 -10.43 0.95
CA ALA A 90 9.63 -10.64 -0.40
C ALA A 90 10.86 -11.57 -0.43
N GLY A 91 10.61 -12.88 -0.32
CA GLY A 91 11.65 -13.92 -0.45
C GLY A 91 12.43 -14.25 0.83
N SER A 92 13.48 -15.04 0.70
CA SER A 92 14.24 -15.61 1.83
C SER A 92 15.09 -14.60 2.60
N GLY A 93 15.29 -13.41 2.03
CA GLY A 93 16.03 -12.30 2.65
C GLY A 93 15.32 -11.62 3.82
N ARG A 94 14.08 -12.03 4.16
CA ARG A 94 13.25 -11.40 5.22
C ARG A 94 13.09 -9.89 5.02
N LEU A 95 12.96 -9.45 3.77
CA LEU A 95 12.58 -8.08 3.45
C LEU A 95 11.08 -7.96 3.73
N SER A 96 10.73 -7.17 4.75
CA SER A 96 9.36 -6.92 5.20
C SER A 96 9.12 -5.48 5.60
#